data_AF-A0AAU8FTA6-F1
#
_entry.id   AF-A0AAU8FTA6-F1
#
_cell.length_a   1.000
_cell.length_b   1.000
_cell.length_c   1.000
_cell.angle_alpha   90.00
_cell.angle_beta   90.00
_cell.angle_gamma   90.00
#
_symmetry.space_group_name_H-M   'P 1'
#
loop_
_entity.id
_entity.type
_entity.pdbx_description
1 polymer ?
#
loop_
_entity_poly.entity_id
_entity_poly.type
_entity_poly.pdbx_seq_one_letter_code
_entity_poly.pdbx_strand_id
1 'polypeptide(L)'
;MRNVAHLFPESVRNRAYTYSEYMHLMETVVLENRTTGPKQSESLSHYTKLNLARMQRLNKKAEIHDSLREAADQIDIPQTWYILTEAWCGDAAQNIPTIVAASLSNPLITARLLLRDENPELMDAYLTNGGRSIPKLVAVDNDFNELFTWGPRPAGAQALLKEYKANPVKSYSEFSEDIQRWYIADKTESIQRELQALLEAVPMEK
;
A
#
# COMPACT_ATOMS: atom_id res chain seq x y z
N MET A 1 1.02 1.24 22.59
CA MET A 1 1.51 1.27 21.20
C MET A 1 3.00 0.93 21.20
N ARG A 2 3.51 0.23 20.17
CA ARG A 2 4.95 -0.06 20.05
C ARG A 2 5.64 1.16 19.46
N ASN A 3 6.71 1.66 20.10
CA ASN A 3 7.54 2.69 19.49
C ASN A 3 8.48 2.08 18.45
N VAL A 4 8.51 2.67 17.25
CA VAL A 4 9.24 2.18 16.08
C VAL A 4 10.19 3.22 15.49
N ALA A 5 10.55 4.26 16.25
CA ALA A 5 11.43 5.35 15.80
C ALA A 5 12.75 4.85 15.17
N HIS A 6 13.34 3.80 15.73
CA HIS A 6 14.57 3.18 15.24
C HIS A 6 14.46 2.65 13.80
N LEU A 7 13.26 2.33 13.31
CA LEU A 7 13.01 1.88 11.93
C LEU A 7 12.84 3.04 10.93
N PHE A 8 12.71 4.28 11.42
CA PHE A 8 12.53 5.49 10.60
C PHE A 8 13.61 6.55 10.85
N PRO A 9 14.91 6.20 10.78
CA PRO A 9 15.97 7.20 10.83
C PRO A 9 15.84 8.19 9.67
N GLU A 10 16.49 9.35 9.78
CA GLU A 10 16.49 10.37 8.71
C GLU A 10 16.89 9.80 7.35
N SER A 11 17.82 8.85 7.30
CA SER A 11 18.25 8.17 6.07
C SER A 11 17.13 7.37 5.39
N VAL A 12 16.14 6.87 6.14
CA VAL A 12 14.94 6.24 5.59
C VAL A 12 13.93 7.32 5.20
N ARG A 13 13.66 8.28 6.08
CA ARG A 13 12.64 9.32 5.86
C ARG A 13 12.96 10.22 4.67
N ASN A 14 14.23 10.56 4.46
CA ASN A 14 14.68 11.40 3.33
C ASN A 14 14.61 10.70 1.98
N ARG A 15 14.45 9.36 1.96
CA ARG A 15 14.21 8.56 0.74
C ARG A 15 12.72 8.28 0.51
N ALA A 16 11.85 8.77 1.39
CA ALA A 16 10.42 8.57 1.25
C ALA A 16 9.86 9.51 0.18
N TYR A 17 9.14 8.93 -0.77
CA TYR A 17 8.45 9.66 -1.82
C TYR A 17 7.13 10.21 -1.28
N THR A 18 6.78 11.43 -1.65
CA THR A 18 5.38 11.84 -1.74
C THR A 18 4.65 10.99 -2.80
N TYR A 19 3.32 10.98 -2.78
CA TYR A 19 2.57 10.21 -3.78
C TYR A 19 2.81 10.70 -5.22
N SER A 20 2.91 12.02 -5.43
CA SER A 20 3.21 12.59 -6.74
C SER A 20 4.61 12.21 -7.23
N GLU A 21 5.61 12.24 -6.36
CA GLU A 21 6.97 11.80 -6.72
C GLU A 21 7.03 10.31 -7.03
N TYR A 22 6.27 9.47 -6.32
CA TYR A 22 6.17 8.05 -6.63
C TYR A 22 5.47 7.79 -7.97
N MET A 23 4.39 8.52 -8.28
CA MET A 23 3.73 8.44 -9.58
C MET A 23 4.69 8.87 -10.71
N HIS A 24 5.47 9.94 -10.49
CA HIS A 24 6.49 10.37 -11.44
C HIS A 24 7.58 9.31 -11.62
N LEU A 25 8.08 8.71 -10.54
CA LEU A 25 9.00 7.58 -10.60
C LEU A 25 8.44 6.43 -11.44
N MET A 26 7.17 6.08 -11.25
CA MET A 26 6.51 5.04 -12.06
C MET A 26 6.48 5.40 -13.54
N GLU A 27 6.19 6.65 -13.89
CA GLU A 27 6.23 7.12 -15.28
C GLU A 27 7.65 7.02 -15.86
N THR A 28 8.67 7.46 -15.11
CA THR A 28 10.08 7.37 -15.51
C THR A 28 10.49 5.93 -15.77
N VAL A 29 10.24 5.01 -14.84
CA VAL A 29 10.67 3.61 -15.00
C VAL A 29 9.95 2.92 -16.17
N VAL A 30 8.70 3.29 -16.46
CA VAL A 30 7.95 2.78 -17.61
C VAL A 30 8.53 3.29 -18.93
N LEU A 31 8.89 4.58 -19.01
CA LEU A 31 9.55 5.15 -20.19
C LEU A 31 10.91 4.49 -20.47
N GLU A 32 11.61 4.10 -19.41
CA GLU A 32 12.91 3.42 -19.46
C GLU A 32 12.80 1.90 -19.65
N ASN A 33 11.59 1.35 -19.83
CA ASN A 33 11.32 -0.09 -19.93
C ASN A 33 11.91 -0.92 -18.78
N ARG A 34 11.95 -0.37 -17.56
CA ARG A 34 12.45 -1.02 -16.35
C ARG A 34 11.40 -1.05 -15.24
N THR A 35 11.81 -1.50 -14.06
CA THR A 35 11.02 -1.38 -12.84
C THR A 35 11.83 -0.80 -11.67
N THR A 36 11.19 -0.53 -10.54
CA THR A 36 11.86 -0.27 -9.26
C THR A 36 12.43 -1.56 -8.65
N GLY A 37 13.42 -1.40 -7.76
CA GLY A 37 14.13 -2.50 -7.11
C GLY A 37 15.30 -3.05 -7.94
N PRO A 38 16.19 -3.86 -7.33
CA PRO A 38 17.40 -4.38 -7.98
C PRO A 38 17.10 -5.48 -9.00
N LYS A 39 15.95 -6.16 -8.87
CA LYS A 39 15.57 -7.26 -9.76
C LYS A 39 14.86 -6.70 -10.99
N GLN A 40 15.50 -6.81 -12.14
CA GLN A 40 14.98 -6.36 -13.43
C GLN A 40 14.64 -7.56 -14.31
N SER A 41 13.50 -7.51 -14.99
CA SER A 41 13.12 -8.48 -16.03
C SER A 41 12.03 -7.89 -16.92
N GLU A 42 11.91 -8.39 -18.15
CA GLU A 42 10.85 -7.96 -19.08
C GLU A 42 9.45 -8.14 -18.48
N SER A 43 9.23 -9.23 -17.73
CA SER A 43 7.96 -9.47 -17.03
C SER A 43 7.67 -8.40 -15.98
N LEU A 44 8.66 -8.00 -15.17
CA LEU A 44 8.46 -6.95 -14.18
C LEU A 44 8.24 -5.58 -14.83
N SER A 45 8.97 -5.24 -15.89
CA SER A 45 8.74 -4.02 -16.67
C SER A 45 7.33 -3.98 -17.28
N HIS A 46 6.85 -5.12 -17.80
CA HIS A 46 5.49 -5.28 -18.30
C HIS A 46 4.45 -5.03 -17.19
N TYR A 47 4.62 -5.66 -16.02
CA TYR A 47 3.71 -5.45 -14.89
C TYR A 47 3.74 -4.00 -14.39
N THR A 48 4.91 -3.36 -14.36
CA THR A 48 5.06 -1.96 -13.96
C THR A 48 4.28 -1.03 -14.89
N LYS A 49 4.34 -1.23 -16.20
CA LYS A 49 3.51 -0.49 -17.17
C LYS A 49 2.02 -0.69 -16.93
N LEU A 50 1.60 -1.94 -16.69
CA LEU A 50 0.21 -2.27 -16.38
C LEU A 50 -0.26 -1.65 -15.06
N ASN A 51 0.60 -1.64 -14.05
CA ASN A 51 0.33 -1.09 -12.72
C ASN A 51 0.23 0.44 -12.74
N LEU A 52 1.07 1.13 -13.51
CA LEU A 52 0.92 2.57 -13.73
C LEU A 52 -0.48 2.89 -14.29
N ALA A 53 -0.93 2.16 -15.32
CA ALA A 53 -2.25 2.35 -15.90
C ALA A 53 -3.39 2.07 -14.89
N ARG A 54 -3.22 1.05 -14.03
CA ARG A 54 -4.17 0.74 -12.94
C ARG A 54 -4.26 1.88 -11.93
N MET A 55 -3.13 2.39 -11.46
CA MET A 55 -3.08 3.48 -10.50
C MET A 55 -3.65 4.77 -11.10
N GLN A 56 -3.29 5.12 -12.33
CA GLN A 56 -3.86 6.28 -13.03
C GLN A 56 -5.38 6.17 -13.20
N ARG A 57 -5.91 4.96 -13.46
CA ARG A 57 -7.36 4.72 -13.52
C ARG A 57 -8.01 4.91 -12.16
N LEU A 58 -7.45 4.35 -11.09
CA LEU A 58 -8.00 4.46 -9.74
C LEU A 58 -7.91 5.90 -9.21
N ASN A 59 -6.82 6.62 -9.47
CA ASN A 59 -6.70 8.05 -9.14
C ASN A 59 -7.82 8.92 -9.75
N LYS A 60 -8.41 8.49 -10.87
CA LYS A 60 -9.50 9.20 -11.55
C LYS A 60 -10.90 8.72 -11.14
N LYS A 61 -11.02 7.51 -10.60
CA LYS A 61 -12.32 6.82 -10.44
C LYS A 61 -12.64 6.39 -9.02
N ALA A 62 -11.65 6.26 -8.15
CA ALA A 62 -11.87 5.86 -6.78
C ALA A 62 -12.51 7.04 -6.03
N GLU A 63 -13.70 6.81 -5.52
CA GLU A 63 -14.40 7.73 -4.62
C GLU A 63 -14.29 7.17 -3.20
N ILE A 64 -13.93 8.04 -2.25
CA ILE A 64 -13.83 7.66 -0.85
C ILE A 64 -15.23 7.69 -0.23
N HIS A 65 -15.62 6.57 0.38
CA HIS A 65 -16.86 6.44 1.15
C HIS A 65 -16.94 7.51 2.23
N ASP A 66 -18.14 8.06 2.43
CA ASP A 66 -18.38 9.07 3.46
C ASP A 66 -18.02 8.54 4.85
N SER A 67 -18.29 7.27 5.15
CA SER A 67 -17.92 6.68 6.45
C SER A 67 -16.41 6.63 6.69
N LEU A 68 -15.62 6.34 5.65
CA LEU A 68 -14.15 6.37 5.75
C LEU A 68 -13.64 7.81 5.88
N ARG A 69 -14.24 8.76 5.15
CA ARG A 69 -13.93 10.18 5.26
C ARG A 69 -14.21 10.69 6.67
N GLU A 70 -15.39 10.41 7.21
CA GLU A 70 -15.80 10.78 8.56
C GLU A 70 -14.85 10.19 9.61
N ALA A 71 -14.48 8.92 9.48
CA ALA A 71 -13.50 8.29 10.37
C ALA A 71 -12.12 8.95 10.28
N ALA A 72 -11.67 9.33 9.08
CA ALA A 72 -10.42 10.06 8.90
C ALA A 72 -10.49 11.49 9.46
N ASP A 73 -11.63 12.17 9.33
CA ASP A 73 -11.86 13.53 9.82
C ASP A 73 -11.86 13.60 11.36
N GLN A 74 -12.11 12.49 12.07
CA GLN A 74 -12.00 12.44 13.52
C GLN A 74 -10.56 12.52 14.03
N ILE A 75 -9.55 12.30 13.19
CA ILE A 75 -8.14 12.34 13.62
C ILE A 75 -7.74 13.76 14.02
N ASP A 76 -7.21 13.90 15.24
CA ASP A 76 -6.73 15.17 15.82
C ASP A 76 -5.22 15.17 16.15
N ILE A 77 -4.58 14.00 16.10
CA ILE A 77 -3.13 13.84 16.26
C ILE A 77 -2.47 13.71 14.88
N PRO A 78 -1.44 14.53 14.57
CA PRO A 78 -0.65 14.36 13.36
C PRO A 78 -0.03 12.97 13.26
N GLN A 79 -0.18 12.35 12.09
CA GLN A 79 0.33 11.02 11.82
C GLN A 79 0.91 10.90 10.41
N THR A 80 1.89 10.02 10.26
CA THR A 80 2.49 9.68 8.98
C THR A 80 2.17 8.24 8.61
N TRP A 81 1.66 8.05 7.40
CA TRP A 81 1.35 6.76 6.80
C TRP A 81 2.49 6.38 5.86
N TYR A 82 3.41 5.53 6.34
CA TYR A 82 4.49 4.97 5.53
C TYR A 82 4.00 3.71 4.80
N ILE A 83 4.07 3.73 3.47
CA ILE A 83 3.62 2.63 2.61
C ILE A 83 4.84 2.04 1.91
N LEU A 84 5.26 0.84 2.31
CA LEU A 84 6.28 0.09 1.59
C LEU A 84 5.68 -0.52 0.31
N THR A 85 6.33 -0.30 -0.83
CA THR A 85 5.80 -0.68 -2.15
C THR A 85 6.90 -0.93 -3.16
N GLU A 86 6.51 -1.41 -4.35
CA GLU A 86 7.32 -1.44 -5.56
C GLU A 86 6.39 -1.27 -6.78
N ALA A 87 6.90 -0.67 -7.86
CA ALA A 87 6.11 -0.36 -9.07
C ALA A 87 5.56 -1.61 -9.76
N TRP A 88 6.26 -2.73 -9.67
CA TRP A 88 5.86 -4.01 -10.26
C TRP A 88 4.77 -4.74 -9.46
N CYS A 89 4.44 -4.29 -8.25
CA CYS A 89 3.48 -4.97 -7.39
C CYS A 89 2.03 -4.69 -7.81
N GLY A 90 1.34 -5.74 -8.29
CA GLY A 90 -0.05 -5.64 -8.74
C GLY A 90 -1.04 -5.30 -7.61
N ASP A 91 -0.80 -5.78 -6.39
CA ASP A 91 -1.62 -5.44 -5.23
C ASP A 91 -1.42 -3.99 -4.79
N ALA A 92 -0.18 -3.48 -4.87
CA ALA A 92 0.11 -2.10 -4.56
C ALA A 92 -0.65 -1.17 -5.50
N ALA A 93 -0.62 -1.49 -6.79
CA ALA A 93 -1.32 -0.75 -7.82
C ALA A 93 -2.84 -0.67 -7.61
N GLN A 94 -3.44 -1.65 -6.91
CA GLN A 94 -4.88 -1.72 -6.66
C GLN A 94 -5.30 -1.05 -5.35
N ASN A 95 -4.42 -0.96 -4.36
CA ASN A 95 -4.78 -0.49 -3.02
C ASN A 95 -4.21 0.89 -2.66
N ILE A 96 -2.99 1.23 -3.12
CA ILE A 96 -2.32 2.49 -2.76
C ILE A 96 -3.13 3.75 -3.14
N PRO A 97 -3.74 3.84 -4.35
CA PRO A 97 -4.54 5.00 -4.70
C PRO A 97 -5.63 5.33 -3.68
N THR A 98 -6.34 4.32 -3.18
CA THR A 98 -7.41 4.47 -2.18
C THR A 98 -6.85 4.85 -0.81
N ILE A 99 -5.74 4.24 -0.38
CA ILE A 99 -5.06 4.60 0.89
C ILE A 99 -4.65 6.09 0.84
N VAL A 100 -4.04 6.54 -0.25
CA VAL A 100 -3.63 7.94 -0.39
C VAL A 100 -4.83 8.86 -0.46
N ALA A 101 -5.87 8.52 -1.21
CA ALA A 101 -7.09 9.34 -1.27
C ALA A 101 -7.77 9.46 0.11
N ALA A 102 -7.78 8.40 0.92
CA ALA A 102 -8.26 8.46 2.30
C ALA A 102 -7.41 9.43 3.15
N SER A 103 -6.08 9.37 3.04
CA SER A 103 -5.18 10.26 3.77
C SER A 103 -5.40 11.75 3.46
N LEU A 104 -5.85 12.07 2.24
CA LEU A 104 -6.13 13.45 1.83
C LEU A 104 -7.42 14.03 2.44
N SER A 105 -8.22 13.23 3.15
CA SER A 105 -9.43 13.71 3.81
C SER A 105 -9.10 14.57 5.04
N ASN A 106 -7.94 14.36 5.67
CA ASN A 106 -7.54 15.09 6.87
C ASN A 106 -6.10 15.63 6.73
N PRO A 107 -5.87 16.95 6.91
CA PRO A 107 -4.55 17.56 6.77
C PRO A 107 -3.50 17.09 7.79
N LEU A 108 -3.92 16.41 8.86
CA LEU A 108 -3.04 15.84 9.88
C LEU A 108 -2.45 14.49 9.45
N ILE A 109 -2.90 13.92 8.33
CA ILE A 109 -2.39 12.66 7.80
C ILE A 109 -1.42 12.96 6.65
N THR A 110 -0.19 12.51 6.78
CA THR A 110 0.80 12.58 5.70
C THR A 110 1.08 11.20 5.13
N ALA A 111 0.79 10.97 3.85
CA ALA A 111 1.21 9.74 3.16
C ALA A 111 2.63 9.85 2.59
N ARG A 112 3.43 8.80 2.81
CA ARG A 112 4.82 8.65 2.33
C ARG A 112 5.05 7.24 1.83
N LEU A 113 5.73 7.09 0.69
CA LEU A 113 5.98 5.81 0.04
C LEU A 113 7.46 5.47 0.11
N LEU A 114 7.78 4.22 0.42
CA LEU A 114 9.14 3.71 0.52
C LEU A 114 9.29 2.49 -0.37
N LEU A 115 10.39 2.42 -1.14
CA LEU A 115 10.67 1.22 -1.93
C LEU A 115 11.07 0.07 -1.02
N ARG A 116 10.38 -1.06 -1.14
CA ARG A 116 10.57 -2.24 -0.29
C ARG A 116 12.01 -2.71 -0.27
N ASP A 117 12.60 -2.84 -1.46
CA ASP A 117 13.91 -3.46 -1.62
C ASP A 117 15.05 -2.55 -1.15
N GLU A 118 14.78 -1.26 -1.00
CA GLU A 118 15.71 -0.27 -0.46
C GLU A 118 15.58 -0.05 1.06
N ASN A 119 14.58 -0.69 1.68
CA ASN A 119 14.28 -0.57 3.12
C ASN A 119 14.10 -1.96 3.77
N PRO A 120 15.11 -2.85 3.69
CA PRO A 120 14.98 -4.24 4.13
C PRO A 120 14.75 -4.39 5.64
N GLU A 121 15.41 -3.58 6.48
CA GLU A 121 15.25 -3.63 7.94
C GLU A 121 13.82 -3.26 8.35
N LEU A 122 13.27 -2.18 7.79
CA LEU A 122 11.88 -1.79 7.99
C LEU A 122 10.94 -2.89 7.49
N MET A 123 11.16 -3.43 6.28
CA MET A 123 10.31 -4.50 5.74
C MET A 123 10.35 -5.78 6.60
N ASP A 124 11.52 -6.14 7.14
CA ASP A 124 11.69 -7.32 8.00
C ASP A 124 11.00 -7.18 9.35
N ALA A 125 10.81 -5.95 9.83
CA ALA A 125 10.01 -5.70 11.03
C ALA A 125 8.50 -5.91 10.82
N TYR A 126 8.02 -5.96 9.57
CA TYR A 126 6.62 -5.98 9.19
C TYR A 126 6.23 -7.12 8.23
N LEU A 127 6.83 -8.30 8.42
CA LEU A 127 6.54 -9.49 7.61
C LEU A 127 5.08 -9.92 7.71
N THR A 128 4.53 -10.39 6.61
CA THR A 128 3.22 -11.04 6.57
C THR A 128 3.39 -12.52 6.32
N ASN A 129 3.03 -13.36 7.31
CA ASN A 129 3.24 -14.81 7.27
C ASN A 129 4.70 -15.18 6.92
N GLY A 130 5.65 -14.47 7.52
CA GLY A 130 7.09 -14.64 7.27
C GLY A 130 7.60 -14.09 5.93
N GLY A 131 6.72 -13.56 5.07
CA GLY A 131 7.10 -12.99 3.78
C GLY A 131 7.14 -11.47 3.77
N ARG A 132 8.09 -10.90 3.01
CA ARG A 132 8.18 -9.46 2.68
C ARG A 132 7.08 -9.04 1.70
N SER A 133 5.83 -9.09 2.15
CA SER A 133 4.66 -8.81 1.33
C SER A 133 4.38 -7.31 1.28
N ILE A 134 4.04 -6.82 0.09
CA ILE A 134 3.71 -5.42 -0.18
C ILE A 134 2.39 -5.31 -0.96
N PRO A 135 1.67 -4.17 -0.88
CA PRO A 135 2.00 -2.96 -0.11
C PRO A 135 1.95 -3.19 1.40
N LYS A 136 2.75 -2.48 2.20
CA LYS A 136 2.65 -2.55 3.68
C LYS A 136 2.53 -1.14 4.22
N LEU A 137 1.35 -0.81 4.75
CA LEU A 137 1.08 0.45 5.43
C LEU A 137 1.45 0.31 6.90
N VAL A 138 2.22 1.28 7.39
CA VAL A 138 2.58 1.48 8.79
C VAL A 138 2.24 2.93 9.14
N ALA A 139 1.21 3.13 9.95
CA ALA A 139 0.80 4.44 10.44
C ALA A 139 1.45 4.71 11.81
N VAL A 140 2.05 5.88 11.95
CA VAL A 140 2.73 6.30 13.19
C VAL A 140 2.37 7.73 13.56
N ASP A 141 2.35 8.04 14.85
CA ASP A 141 2.26 9.43 15.35
C ASP A 141 3.61 10.18 15.21
N ASN A 142 3.67 11.40 15.73
CA ASN A 142 4.88 12.24 15.71
C ASN A 142 6.09 11.65 16.46
N ASP A 143 5.83 10.81 17.46
CA ASP A 143 6.87 10.16 18.27
C ASP A 143 7.24 8.76 17.73
N PHE A 144 6.70 8.40 16.56
CA PHE A 144 6.83 7.08 15.94
C PHE A 144 6.25 5.94 16.76
N ASN A 145 5.20 6.20 17.54
CA ASN A 145 4.37 5.12 18.08
C ASN A 145 3.50 4.57 16.96
N GLU A 146 3.55 3.25 16.77
CA GLU A 146 2.72 2.55 15.79
C GLU A 146 1.25 2.64 16.19
N LEU A 147 0.46 3.28 15.32
CA LEU A 147 -0.99 3.46 15.46
C LEU A 147 -1.72 2.24 14.90
N PHE A 148 -1.41 1.87 13.65
CA PHE A 148 -1.93 0.68 12.99
C PHE A 148 -1.05 0.25 11.81
N THR A 149 -1.28 -0.98 11.33
CA THR A 149 -0.69 -1.45 10.07
C THR A 149 -1.76 -2.07 9.19
N TRP A 150 -1.54 -2.04 7.88
CA TRP A 150 -2.40 -2.68 6.90
C TRP A 150 -1.59 -3.33 5.78
N GLY A 151 -2.14 -4.38 5.17
CA GLY A 151 -1.60 -5.01 3.97
C GLY A 151 -1.14 -6.46 4.19
N PRO A 152 -0.82 -7.18 3.10
CA PRO A 152 -0.61 -6.66 1.74
C PRO A 152 -1.88 -6.48 0.89
N ARG A 153 -2.97 -7.13 1.27
CA ARG A 153 -4.18 -7.23 0.47
C ARG A 153 -5.38 -7.21 1.39
N PRO A 154 -6.55 -6.80 0.90
CA PRO A 154 -7.79 -7.00 1.63
C PRO A 154 -8.01 -8.48 1.94
N ALA A 155 -8.75 -8.77 3.01
CA ALA A 155 -8.97 -10.12 3.52
C ALA A 155 -9.50 -11.08 2.45
N GLY A 156 -10.41 -10.60 1.58
CA GLY A 156 -10.94 -11.38 0.46
C GLY A 156 -9.87 -11.80 -0.56
N ALA A 157 -9.05 -10.87 -1.03
CA ALA A 157 -7.91 -11.18 -1.92
C ALA A 157 -6.86 -12.06 -1.23
N GLN A 158 -6.64 -11.87 0.08
CA GLN A 158 -5.73 -12.70 0.85
C GLN A 158 -6.24 -14.15 0.98
N ALA A 159 -7.55 -14.35 1.09
CA ALA A 159 -8.18 -15.68 1.09
C ALA A 159 -7.97 -16.39 -0.25
N LEU A 160 -8.17 -15.70 -1.39
CA LEU A 160 -7.89 -16.26 -2.72
C LEU A 160 -6.45 -16.76 -2.86
N LEU A 161 -5.47 -15.99 -2.38
CA LEU A 161 -4.07 -16.42 -2.38
C LEU A 161 -3.82 -17.65 -1.50
N LYS A 162 -4.48 -17.72 -0.35
CA LYS A 162 -4.38 -18.87 0.55
C LYS A 162 -4.94 -20.14 -0.11
N GLU A 163 -6.09 -20.03 -0.76
CA GLU A 163 -6.73 -21.13 -1.50
C GLU A 163 -5.85 -21.61 -2.66
N TYR A 164 -5.33 -20.68 -3.46
CA TYR A 164 -4.39 -21.00 -4.54
C TYR A 164 -3.14 -21.72 -4.03
N LYS A 165 -2.54 -21.25 -2.93
CA LYS A 165 -1.36 -21.90 -2.34
C LYS A 165 -1.65 -23.29 -1.78
N ALA A 166 -2.86 -23.50 -1.26
CA ALA A 166 -3.29 -24.81 -0.76
C ALA A 166 -3.56 -25.80 -1.89
N ASN A 167 -3.99 -25.32 -3.07
CA ASN A 167 -4.29 -26.15 -4.23
C ASN A 167 -3.91 -25.44 -5.55
N PRO A 168 -2.61 -25.45 -5.94
CA PRO A 168 -2.11 -24.70 -7.09
C PRO A 168 -2.39 -25.43 -8.41
N VAL A 169 -3.66 -25.53 -8.79
CA VAL A 169 -4.09 -26.16 -10.05
C VAL A 169 -3.80 -25.25 -11.25
N LYS A 170 -3.92 -23.93 -11.05
CA LYS A 170 -3.64 -22.91 -12.07
C LYS A 170 -2.17 -22.53 -12.08
N SER A 171 -1.68 -22.05 -13.21
CA SER A 171 -0.42 -21.31 -13.24
C SER A 171 -0.53 -20.02 -12.42
N TYR A 172 0.59 -19.47 -11.97
CA TYR A 172 0.60 -18.19 -11.26
C TYR A 172 0.06 -17.04 -12.12
N SER A 173 0.24 -17.10 -13.45
CA SER A 173 -0.29 -16.11 -14.38
C SER A 173 -1.82 -16.11 -14.40
N GLU A 174 -2.44 -17.30 -14.50
CA GLU A 174 -3.90 -17.43 -14.47
C GLU A 174 -4.47 -17.01 -13.10
N PHE A 175 -3.78 -17.38 -12.02
CA PHE A 175 -4.15 -16.93 -10.68
C PHE A 175 -4.03 -15.40 -10.51
N SER A 176 -3.00 -14.79 -11.07
CA SER A 176 -2.84 -13.34 -11.09
C SER A 176 -4.04 -12.67 -11.77
N GLU A 177 -4.56 -13.22 -12.87
CA GLU A 177 -5.80 -12.72 -13.48
C GLU A 177 -7.02 -12.88 -12.58
N ASP A 178 -7.16 -13.98 -11.84
CA ASP A 178 -8.25 -14.17 -10.89
C ASP A 178 -8.23 -13.12 -9.78
N ILE A 179 -7.05 -12.84 -9.18
CA ILE A 179 -6.88 -11.75 -8.22
C ILE A 179 -7.29 -10.41 -8.85
N GLN A 180 -6.90 -10.17 -10.11
CA GLN A 180 -7.24 -8.91 -10.78
C GLN A 180 -8.74 -8.79 -11.05
N ARG A 181 -9.42 -9.87 -11.43
CA ARG A 181 -10.88 -9.92 -11.53
C ARG A 181 -11.54 -9.64 -10.19
N TRP A 182 -10.99 -10.16 -9.09
CA TRP A 182 -11.48 -9.88 -7.75
C TRP A 182 -11.38 -8.38 -7.42
N TYR A 183 -10.23 -7.73 -7.64
CA TYR A 183 -10.10 -6.28 -7.39
C TYR A 183 -11.07 -5.43 -8.23
N ILE A 184 -11.31 -5.83 -9.48
CA ILE A 184 -12.28 -5.15 -10.35
C ILE A 184 -13.71 -5.29 -9.82
N ALA A 185 -14.06 -6.48 -9.31
CA ALA A 185 -15.37 -6.75 -8.74
C ALA A 185 -15.56 -6.06 -7.38
N ASP A 186 -14.51 -6.04 -6.55
CA ASP A 186 -14.48 -5.41 -5.23
C ASP A 186 -14.61 -3.89 -5.31
N LYS A 187 -14.11 -3.26 -6.39
CA LYS A 187 -14.20 -1.80 -6.60
C LYS A 187 -13.74 -0.98 -5.39
N THR A 188 -12.67 -1.43 -4.76
CA THR A 188 -12.07 -0.80 -3.56
C THR A 188 -12.97 -0.80 -2.31
N GLU A 189 -14.05 -1.57 -2.28
CA GLU A 189 -14.94 -1.66 -1.12
C GLU A 189 -14.22 -2.25 0.09
N SER A 190 -13.51 -3.36 -0.08
CA SER A 190 -12.89 -4.07 1.04
C SER A 190 -11.78 -3.25 1.71
N ILE A 191 -10.90 -2.62 0.92
CA ILE A 191 -9.83 -1.76 1.47
C ILE A 191 -10.41 -0.59 2.27
N GLN A 192 -11.50 0.03 1.80
CA GLN A 192 -12.09 1.18 2.49
C GLN A 192 -12.69 0.79 3.83
N ARG A 193 -13.41 -0.33 3.89
CA ARG A 193 -13.97 -0.86 5.14
C ARG A 193 -12.87 -1.25 6.13
N GLU A 194 -11.81 -1.87 5.64
CA GLU A 194 -10.68 -2.26 6.49
C GLU A 194 -9.94 -1.04 7.04
N LEU A 195 -9.69 -0.01 6.21
CA LEU A 195 -9.11 1.25 6.67
C LEU A 195 -10.03 1.94 7.69
N GLN A 196 -11.33 2.02 7.42
CA GLN A 196 -12.29 2.63 8.34
C GLN A 196 -12.21 1.97 9.72
N ALA A 197 -12.28 0.63 9.77
CA ALA A 197 -12.21 -0.12 11.02
C ALA A 197 -10.87 0.09 11.75
N LEU A 198 -9.76 0.26 11.02
CA LEU A 198 -8.47 0.57 11.63
C LEU A 198 -8.44 1.96 12.25
N LEU A 199 -8.98 2.98 11.57
CA LEU A 199 -9.02 4.35 12.08
C LEU A 199 -9.91 4.46 13.32
N GLU A 200 -11.08 3.82 13.31
CA GLU A 200 -12.01 3.79 14.45
C GLU A 200 -11.44 3.03 15.66
N ALA A 201 -10.48 2.13 15.45
CA ALA A 201 -9.84 1.36 16.51
C ALA A 201 -8.67 2.09 17.18
N VAL A 202 -8.15 3.18 16.60
CA VAL A 202 -7.09 3.98 17.22
C VAL A 202 -7.71 4.80 18.37
N PRO A 203 -7.23 4.64 19.62
CA PRO A 203 -7.75 5.42 20.74
C PRO A 203 -7.44 6.90 20.54
N MET A 204 -8.46 7.74 20.59
CA MET A 204 -8.30 9.19 20.67
C MET A 204 -7.81 9.56 22.08
N GLU A 205 -6.65 10.19 22.20
CA GLU A 205 -6.26 10.81 23.48
C GLU A 205 -7.16 12.04 23.69
N LYS A 206 -8.05 11.98 24.68
CA LYS A 206 -8.92 13.10 25.08
C LYS A 206 -8.18 14.15 25.88
#